data_AF-X0X7B9-F1
#
_entry.id   AF-X0X7B9-F1
#
_cell.length_a   1.000
_cell.length_b   1.000
_cell.length_c   1.000
_cell.angle_alpha   90.00
_cell.angle_beta   90.00
_cell.angle_gamma   90.00
#
_symmetry.space_group_name_H-M   'P 1'
#
loop_
_entity.id
_entity.type
_entity.pdbx_description
1 polymer ?
#
loop_
_entity_poly.entity_id
_entity_poly.type
_entity_poly.pdbx_seq_one_letter_code
_entity_poly.pdbx_strand_id
1 'polypeptide(L)'
;GEWCLGEKKYLNVEIYKDLNKVVEKGKRVIVSPDCNWSLLSKGLFGFGALEKEIDVIFPVFHGRLGEDGAIQGLLEHAGVPYVGCGVTGGAVGIDKYVAKRVAESMGAGVVKDELVIKREWKKDKKEMLKKLANLKMPLFVKPAKLGSSIGVVKVEKKGDLEDALDVAFSYDLRVVVEEAVEGVVEVNISILGNGPYKLSVTEKPLGEGETLSFEDKYIGKEGRSKGMAGAKRVMPAPVSYKIIKEIEDLTLKI
;
A
#
# COMPACT_ATOMS: atom_id res chain seq x y z
N GLY A 1 -1.32 13.42 -13.20
CA GLY A 1 -0.87 14.33 -12.15
C GLY A 1 -0.16 15.51 -12.77
N GLU A 2 0.03 16.59 -12.02
CA GLU A 2 0.83 17.74 -12.46
C GLU A 2 2.26 17.61 -11.92
N TRP A 3 3.26 17.88 -12.77
CA TRP A 3 4.66 17.93 -12.35
C TRP A 3 5.10 19.39 -12.25
N CYS A 4 5.72 19.76 -11.13
CA CYS A 4 6.14 21.12 -10.86
C CYS A 4 7.63 21.15 -10.52
N LEU A 5 8.39 21.96 -11.26
CA LEU A 5 9.77 22.30 -10.95
C LEU A 5 9.76 23.52 -10.02
N GLY A 6 10.42 23.38 -8.89
CA GLY A 6 10.51 24.41 -7.86
C GLY A 6 11.94 24.69 -7.42
N GLU A 7 12.18 25.90 -6.94
CA GLU A 7 13.47 26.32 -6.39
C GLU A 7 13.65 25.84 -4.93
N LYS A 8 14.71 26.27 -4.24
CA LYS A 8 15.09 25.86 -2.87
C LYS A 8 13.93 25.83 -1.86
N LYS A 9 12.90 26.66 -2.02
CA LYS A 9 11.69 26.68 -1.18
C LYS A 9 10.93 25.34 -1.16
N TYR A 10 11.08 24.50 -2.20
CA TYR A 10 10.49 23.16 -2.29
C TYR A 10 11.20 22.14 -1.39
N LEU A 11 12.40 22.45 -0.88
CA LEU A 11 13.07 21.61 0.11
C LEU A 11 12.46 21.75 1.51
N ASN A 12 11.56 22.73 1.71
CA ASN A 12 10.87 22.91 2.97
C ASN A 12 9.54 22.12 2.95
N VAL A 13 9.45 21.10 3.81
CA VAL A 13 8.25 20.25 3.94
C VAL A 13 6.96 21.04 4.21
N GLU A 14 7.06 22.21 4.84
CA GLU A 14 5.92 23.08 5.18
C GLU A 14 5.16 23.56 3.95
N ILE A 15 5.80 23.67 2.78
CA ILE A 15 5.13 24.09 1.54
C ILE A 15 4.08 23.07 1.08
N TYR A 16 4.27 21.79 1.41
CA TYR A 16 3.39 20.70 0.99
C TYR A 16 2.12 20.58 1.85
N LYS A 17 1.99 21.38 2.91
CA LYS A 17 0.72 21.53 3.65
C LYS A 17 -0.37 22.21 2.80
N ASP A 18 0.03 22.94 1.75
CA ASP A 18 -0.86 23.63 0.83
C ASP A 18 -0.43 23.33 -0.62
N LEU A 19 -0.97 22.24 -1.16
CA LEU A 19 -0.62 21.76 -2.51
C LEU A 19 -0.97 22.78 -3.61
N ASN A 20 -1.96 23.64 -3.39
CA ASN A 20 -2.29 24.70 -4.36
C ASN A 20 -1.14 25.69 -4.48
N LYS A 21 -0.54 26.11 -3.35
CA LYS A 21 0.65 26.97 -3.36
C LYS A 21 1.85 26.31 -4.02
N VAL A 22 2.00 24.99 -3.91
CA VAL A 22 3.05 24.26 -4.63
C VAL A 22 2.83 24.46 -6.12
N VAL A 23 1.66 24.10 -6.63
CA VAL A 23 1.32 24.19 -8.06
C VAL A 23 1.42 25.62 -8.60
N GLU A 24 0.87 26.61 -7.89
CA GLU A 24 0.87 28.02 -8.32
C GLU A 24 2.27 28.62 -8.41
N LYS A 25 3.14 28.27 -7.46
CA LYS A 25 4.49 28.84 -7.37
C LYS A 25 5.53 28.04 -8.14
N GLY A 26 5.14 26.92 -8.73
CA GLY A 26 5.98 26.01 -9.48
C GLY A 26 5.93 26.27 -10.97
N LYS A 27 7.04 26.01 -11.64
CA LYS A 27 7.04 25.93 -13.09
C LYS A 27 6.49 24.56 -13.51
N ARG A 28 5.37 24.54 -14.22
CA ARG A 28 4.81 23.29 -14.73
C ARG A 28 5.76 22.68 -15.74
N VAL A 29 6.06 21.41 -15.54
CA VAL A 29 6.94 20.60 -16.39
C VAL A 29 6.28 19.25 -16.66
N ILE A 30 6.95 18.43 -17.47
CA ILE A 30 6.65 17.02 -17.66
C ILE A 30 7.96 16.24 -17.63
N VAL A 31 7.87 14.94 -17.34
CA VAL A 31 8.98 14.01 -17.56
C VAL A 31 9.04 13.69 -19.05
N SER A 32 10.22 13.85 -19.64
CA SER A 32 10.49 13.50 -21.03
C SER A 32 10.30 12.00 -21.28
N PRO A 33 9.60 11.59 -22.36
CA PRO A 33 9.46 10.17 -22.71
C PRO A 33 10.71 9.59 -23.40
N ASP A 34 11.66 10.42 -23.84
CA ASP A 34 12.78 10.02 -24.70
C ASP A 34 13.95 9.37 -23.94
N CYS A 35 13.72 8.87 -22.72
CA CYS A 35 14.74 8.22 -21.89
C CYS A 35 16.00 9.05 -21.61
N ASN A 36 15.91 10.39 -21.71
CA ASN A 36 17.02 11.33 -21.51
C ASN A 36 17.02 11.99 -20.12
N TRP A 37 16.22 11.45 -19.19
CA TRP A 37 16.15 11.86 -17.79
C TRP A 37 15.93 13.36 -17.62
N SER A 38 15.03 13.93 -18.41
CA SER A 38 14.85 15.38 -18.50
C SER A 38 13.44 15.82 -18.14
N LEU A 39 13.36 17.01 -17.54
CA LEU A 39 12.12 17.76 -17.36
C LEU A 39 11.99 18.77 -18.49
N LEU A 40 10.84 18.76 -19.15
CA LEU A 40 10.51 19.68 -20.24
C LEU A 40 9.40 20.64 -19.80
N SER A 41 9.48 21.91 -20.19
CA SER A 41 8.33 22.81 -20.07
C SER A 41 7.28 22.51 -21.13
N LYS A 42 6.07 23.05 -20.98
CA LYS A 42 5.04 22.96 -22.02
C LYS A 42 5.24 24.08 -23.03
N GLY A 43 5.52 23.74 -24.28
CA GLY A 43 5.65 24.68 -25.39
C GLY A 43 4.30 24.98 -26.06
N LEU A 44 4.25 26.02 -26.90
CA LEU A 44 3.04 26.43 -27.62
C LEU A 44 2.54 25.37 -28.62
N PHE A 45 3.42 24.46 -29.07
CA PHE A 45 3.15 23.42 -30.07
C PHE A 45 3.50 21.99 -29.62
N GLY A 46 3.70 21.75 -28.31
CA GLY A 46 4.05 20.41 -27.80
C GLY A 46 5.06 20.44 -26.65
N PHE A 47 6.02 19.50 -26.69
CA PHE A 47 7.12 19.45 -25.74
C PHE A 47 7.98 20.72 -25.86
N GLY A 48 8.13 21.44 -24.75
CA GLY A 48 8.87 22.69 -24.67
C GLY A 48 10.36 22.47 -24.40
N ALA A 49 11.03 23.55 -24.01
CA ALA A 49 12.48 23.53 -23.79
C ALA A 49 12.87 22.60 -22.62
N LEU A 50 14.10 22.09 -22.68
CA LEU A 50 14.76 21.43 -21.56
C LEU A 50 14.85 22.40 -20.38
N GLU A 51 14.31 22.00 -19.24
CA GLU A 51 14.34 22.79 -18.00
C GLU A 51 15.40 22.29 -17.04
N LYS A 52 15.50 20.95 -16.88
CA LYS A 52 16.38 20.34 -15.89
C LYS A 52 16.61 18.86 -16.19
N GLU A 53 17.81 18.36 -15.94
CA GLU A 53 18.11 16.93 -15.88
C GLU A 53 17.79 16.36 -14.49
N ILE A 54 17.39 15.09 -14.46
CA ILE A 54 16.95 14.33 -13.29
C ILE A 54 17.98 13.24 -13.03
N ASP A 55 18.53 13.19 -11.82
CA ASP A 55 19.40 12.08 -11.43
C ASP A 55 18.59 10.89 -10.91
N VAL A 56 17.57 11.17 -10.10
CA VAL A 56 16.73 10.16 -9.45
C VAL A 56 15.39 10.78 -9.04
N ILE A 57 14.33 9.98 -9.06
CA ILE A 57 13.04 10.32 -8.46
C ILE A 57 12.85 9.53 -7.16
N PHE A 58 12.44 10.22 -6.10
CA PHE A 58 12.10 9.60 -4.82
C PHE A 58 10.60 9.77 -4.55
N PRO A 59 9.76 8.78 -4.90
CA PRO A 59 8.34 8.80 -4.57
C PRO A 59 8.14 8.75 -3.04
N VAL A 60 7.38 9.70 -2.49
CA VAL A 60 7.11 9.83 -1.05
C VAL A 60 5.60 9.92 -0.75
N PHE A 61 4.80 9.24 -1.56
CA PHE A 61 3.34 9.20 -1.45
C PHE A 61 2.86 7.75 -1.34
N HIS A 62 1.72 7.58 -0.67
CA HIS A 62 1.11 6.28 -0.39
C HIS A 62 -0.20 6.09 -1.15
N GLY A 63 -0.59 4.83 -1.31
CA GLY A 63 -1.84 4.40 -1.90
C GLY A 63 -1.82 4.34 -3.42
N ARG A 64 -3.02 4.43 -3.99
CA ARG A 64 -3.25 4.30 -5.42
C ARG A 64 -2.48 5.35 -6.22
N LEU A 65 -2.03 4.98 -7.40
CA LEU A 65 -1.11 5.71 -8.28
C LEU A 65 0.35 5.82 -7.79
N GLY A 66 0.64 5.52 -6.53
CA GLY A 66 2.00 5.55 -5.97
C GLY A 66 2.58 4.19 -5.65
N GLU A 67 1.79 3.34 -5.00
CA GLU A 67 2.21 2.01 -4.56
C GLU A 67 1.67 0.91 -5.48
N ASP A 68 0.87 1.23 -6.51
CA ASP A 68 0.19 0.27 -7.38
C ASP A 68 0.91 -0.02 -8.71
N GLY A 69 2.12 0.51 -8.90
CA GLY A 69 2.90 0.34 -10.12
C GLY A 69 2.61 1.38 -11.21
N ALA A 70 1.60 2.24 -11.06
CA ALA A 70 1.21 3.16 -12.14
C ALA A 70 2.27 4.25 -12.38
N ILE A 71 2.78 4.89 -11.32
CA ILE A 71 3.86 5.87 -11.47
C ILE A 71 5.15 5.17 -11.92
N GLN A 72 5.44 3.99 -11.38
CA GLN A 72 6.61 3.18 -11.75
C GLN A 72 6.63 2.91 -13.25
N GLY A 73 5.48 2.58 -13.86
CA GLY A 73 5.40 2.34 -15.30
C GLY A 73 5.71 3.58 -16.13
N LEU A 74 5.28 4.76 -15.67
CA LEU A 74 5.67 6.03 -16.29
C LEU A 74 7.18 6.26 -16.18
N LEU A 75 7.78 5.98 -15.03
CA LEU A 75 9.21 6.20 -14.77
C LEU A 75 10.09 5.20 -15.55
N GLU A 76 9.69 3.93 -15.61
CA GLU A 76 10.35 2.90 -16.42
C GLU A 76 10.27 3.24 -17.91
N HIS A 77 9.11 3.71 -18.40
CA HIS A 77 8.99 4.16 -19.78
C HIS A 77 9.87 5.37 -20.09
N ALA A 78 9.98 6.31 -19.14
CA ALA A 78 10.86 7.47 -19.25
C ALA A 78 12.34 7.14 -18.97
N GLY A 79 12.67 5.89 -18.66
CA GLY A 79 14.02 5.44 -18.34
C GLY A 79 14.63 6.06 -17.08
N VAL A 80 13.85 6.75 -16.24
CA VAL A 80 14.37 7.53 -15.10
C VAL A 80 14.62 6.61 -13.90
N PRO A 81 15.80 6.65 -13.26
CA PRO A 81 16.03 5.95 -12.01
C PRO A 81 15.10 6.44 -10.90
N TYR A 82 14.55 5.52 -10.10
CA TYR A 82 13.68 5.88 -8.99
C TYR A 82 13.85 4.96 -7.78
N VAL A 83 13.48 5.48 -6.62
CA VAL A 83 13.49 4.75 -5.35
C VAL A 83 12.19 3.97 -5.16
N GLY A 84 12.31 2.72 -4.70
CA GLY A 84 11.16 1.87 -4.36
C GLY A 84 11.12 0.58 -5.17
N CYS A 85 9.97 -0.09 -5.15
CA CYS A 85 9.75 -1.31 -5.92
C CYS A 85 9.39 -1.00 -7.39
N GLY A 86 9.69 -1.96 -8.27
CA GLY A 86 9.31 -1.93 -9.69
C GLY A 86 7.79 -2.00 -9.92
N VAL A 87 7.35 -1.89 -11.18
CA VAL A 87 5.92 -2.02 -11.56
C VAL A 87 5.29 -3.29 -10.97
N THR A 88 5.93 -4.45 -11.14
CA THR A 88 5.42 -5.72 -10.62
C THR A 88 5.33 -5.72 -9.10
N GLY A 89 6.36 -5.22 -8.42
CA GLY A 89 6.39 -5.14 -6.96
C GLY A 89 5.26 -4.27 -6.40
N GLY A 90 5.00 -3.11 -7.02
CA GLY A 90 3.89 -2.25 -6.64
C GLY A 90 2.53 -2.90 -6.89
N ALA A 91 2.31 -3.40 -8.10
CA ALA A 91 1.04 -4.01 -8.48
C ALA A 91 0.68 -5.24 -7.62
N VAL A 92 1.67 -6.09 -7.31
CA VAL A 92 1.50 -7.25 -6.42
C VAL A 92 1.32 -6.79 -4.97
N GLY A 93 2.15 -5.88 -4.48
CA GLY A 93 2.16 -5.46 -3.09
C GLY A 93 0.88 -4.76 -2.63
N ILE A 94 0.22 -3.99 -3.50
CA ILE A 94 -1.00 -3.26 -3.14
C ILE A 94 -2.26 -4.14 -3.16
N ASP A 95 -2.31 -5.18 -4.01
CA ASP A 95 -3.48 -6.06 -4.15
C ASP A 95 -3.38 -7.24 -3.20
N LYS A 96 -4.10 -7.19 -2.07
CA LYS A 96 -4.04 -8.20 -1.02
C LYS A 96 -4.28 -9.62 -1.52
N TYR A 97 -5.18 -9.81 -2.47
CA TYR A 97 -5.45 -11.14 -3.00
C TYR A 97 -4.25 -11.65 -3.79
N VAL A 98 -3.69 -10.82 -4.66
CA VAL A 98 -2.51 -11.19 -5.48
C VAL A 98 -1.28 -11.41 -4.59
N ALA A 99 -1.02 -10.51 -3.64
CA ALA A 99 0.06 -10.64 -2.66
C ALA A 99 -0.02 -11.97 -1.92
N LYS A 100 -1.22 -12.38 -1.45
CA LYS A 100 -1.42 -13.67 -0.78
C LYS A 100 -1.13 -14.85 -1.69
N ARG A 101 -1.59 -14.83 -2.94
CA ARG A 101 -1.30 -15.93 -3.90
C ARG A 101 0.20 -16.04 -4.20
N VAL A 102 0.90 -14.92 -4.33
CA VAL A 102 2.37 -14.91 -4.51
C VAL A 102 3.07 -15.46 -3.27
N ALA A 103 2.73 -14.97 -2.08
CA ALA A 103 3.31 -15.44 -0.82
C ALA A 103 3.06 -16.95 -0.60
N GLU A 104 1.84 -17.41 -0.86
CA GLU A 104 1.45 -18.82 -0.79
C GLU A 104 2.27 -19.69 -1.75
N SER A 105 2.51 -19.23 -2.98
CA SER A 105 3.37 -19.93 -3.95
C SER A 105 4.85 -20.04 -3.48
N MET A 106 5.28 -19.13 -2.60
CA MET A 106 6.60 -19.15 -1.96
C MET A 106 6.61 -19.99 -0.68
N GLY A 107 5.50 -20.61 -0.30
CA GLY A 107 5.36 -21.45 0.89
C GLY A 107 4.99 -20.68 2.16
N ALA A 108 4.55 -19.42 2.05
CA ALA A 108 3.99 -18.69 3.18
C ALA A 108 2.63 -19.30 3.58
N GLY A 109 2.40 -19.46 4.87
CA GLY A 109 1.06 -19.73 5.38
C GLY A 109 0.19 -18.49 5.23
N VAL A 110 -0.85 -18.56 4.40
CA VAL A 110 -1.83 -17.49 4.23
C VAL A 110 -3.17 -17.89 4.82
N VAL A 111 -3.87 -16.94 5.43
CA VAL A 111 -5.21 -17.16 5.96
C VAL A 111 -6.16 -17.52 4.83
N LYS A 112 -7.03 -18.51 5.04
CA LYS A 112 -8.03 -18.93 4.05
C LYS A 112 -8.90 -17.73 3.65
N ASP A 113 -9.02 -17.50 2.35
CA ASP A 113 -9.76 -16.38 1.80
C ASP A 113 -10.54 -16.74 0.55
N GLU A 114 -11.47 -15.85 0.20
CA GLU A 114 -12.20 -15.84 -1.04
C GLU A 114 -12.20 -14.44 -1.64
N LEU A 115 -12.06 -14.37 -2.97
CA LEU A 115 -12.22 -13.14 -3.74
C LEU A 115 -13.67 -12.99 -4.20
N VAL A 116 -14.24 -11.82 -3.97
CA VAL A 116 -15.57 -11.43 -4.45
C VAL A 116 -15.42 -10.25 -5.42
N ILE A 117 -15.87 -10.44 -6.66
CA ILE A 117 -15.88 -9.38 -7.67
C ILE A 117 -17.27 -8.74 -7.70
N LYS A 118 -17.33 -7.40 -7.62
CA LYS A 118 -18.60 -6.63 -7.54
C LYS A 118 -19.59 -6.99 -8.63
N ARG A 119 -19.09 -7.24 -9.85
CA ARG A 119 -19.93 -7.61 -10.99
C ARG A 119 -20.55 -9.01 -10.83
N GLU A 120 -19.79 -9.95 -10.29
CA GLU A 120 -20.25 -11.33 -10.03
C GLU A 120 -21.23 -11.36 -8.86
N TRP A 121 -20.94 -10.60 -7.80
CA TRP A 121 -21.85 -10.39 -6.67
C TRP A 121 -23.23 -9.87 -7.11
N LYS A 122 -23.25 -8.88 -8.02
CA LYS A 122 -24.50 -8.35 -8.58
C LYS A 122 -25.21 -9.32 -9.52
N LYS A 123 -24.47 -10.21 -10.18
CA LYS A 123 -25.02 -11.18 -11.13
C LYS A 123 -25.66 -12.37 -10.43
N ASP A 124 -24.94 -13.00 -9.50
CA ASP A 124 -25.43 -14.13 -8.73
C ASP A 124 -24.93 -14.08 -7.28
N LYS A 125 -25.67 -13.31 -6.48
CA LYS A 125 -25.42 -13.17 -5.04
C LYS A 125 -25.54 -14.51 -4.30
N LYS A 126 -26.45 -15.40 -4.72
CA LYS A 126 -26.68 -16.68 -4.02
C LYS A 126 -25.51 -17.63 -4.21
N GLU A 127 -24.96 -17.70 -5.42
CA GLU A 127 -23.75 -18.48 -5.70
C GLU A 127 -22.56 -17.97 -4.87
N MET A 128 -22.35 -16.65 -4.85
CA MET A 128 -21.26 -16.06 -4.07
C MET A 128 -21.41 -16.31 -2.57
N LEU A 129 -22.62 -16.19 -2.01
CA LEU A 129 -22.88 -16.53 -0.61
C LEU A 129 -22.60 -18.01 -0.29
N LYS A 130 -22.91 -18.93 -1.21
CA LYS A 130 -22.56 -20.35 -1.05
C LYS A 130 -21.04 -20.55 -1.01
N LYS A 131 -20.29 -19.84 -1.88
CA LYS A 131 -18.83 -19.88 -1.87
C LYS A 131 -18.26 -19.39 -0.54
N LEU A 132 -18.76 -18.26 -0.05
CA LEU A 132 -18.34 -17.65 1.21
C LEU A 132 -18.71 -18.49 2.44
N ALA A 133 -19.74 -19.34 2.34
CA ALA A 133 -20.12 -20.25 3.43
C ALA A 133 -19.05 -21.31 3.75
N ASN A 134 -18.04 -21.51 2.89
CA ASN A 134 -16.90 -22.39 3.13
C ASN A 134 -15.84 -21.78 4.07
N LEU A 135 -15.96 -20.49 4.40
CA LEU A 135 -15.10 -19.81 5.36
C LEU A 135 -15.70 -19.89 6.76
N LYS A 136 -14.83 -20.00 7.76
CA LYS A 136 -15.18 -20.01 9.18
C LYS A 136 -15.31 -18.59 9.72
N MET A 137 -16.38 -18.35 10.47
CA MET A 137 -16.59 -17.09 11.20
C MET A 137 -15.65 -17.00 12.42
N PRO A 138 -15.25 -15.79 12.87
CA PRO A 138 -15.55 -14.49 12.26
C PRO A 138 -14.83 -14.29 10.92
N LEU A 139 -15.28 -13.34 10.11
CA LEU A 139 -14.66 -13.01 8.82
C LEU A 139 -14.16 -11.56 8.83
N PHE A 140 -13.08 -11.29 8.11
CA PHE A 140 -12.73 -9.94 7.69
C PHE A 140 -13.11 -9.72 6.23
N VAL A 141 -13.78 -8.60 5.95
CA VAL A 141 -14.12 -8.12 4.61
C VAL A 141 -13.26 -6.90 4.32
N LYS A 142 -12.45 -6.94 3.25
CA LYS A 142 -11.42 -5.93 2.96
C LYS A 142 -11.40 -5.56 1.47
N PRO A 143 -11.31 -4.28 1.08
CA PRO A 143 -11.01 -3.90 -0.30
C PRO A 143 -9.65 -4.48 -0.71
N ALA A 144 -9.54 -4.98 -1.95
CA ALA A 144 -8.32 -5.63 -2.41
C ALA A 144 -7.12 -4.65 -2.44
N LYS A 145 -7.31 -3.45 -3.00
CA LYS A 145 -6.23 -2.49 -3.33
C LYS A 145 -6.22 -1.20 -2.50
N LEU A 146 -6.39 -1.31 -1.18
CA LEU A 146 -6.32 -0.15 -0.27
C LEU A 146 -5.54 -0.43 1.02
N GLY A 147 -4.84 0.59 1.50
CA GLY A 147 -4.14 0.56 2.78
C GLY A 147 -4.93 1.15 3.94
N SER A 148 -4.26 1.28 5.09
CA SER A 148 -4.71 2.07 6.23
C SER A 148 -6.04 1.63 6.88
N SER A 149 -6.42 0.36 6.74
CA SER A 149 -7.65 -0.20 7.36
C SER A 149 -8.95 0.45 6.87
N ILE A 150 -8.92 1.21 5.77
CA ILE A 150 -10.10 1.85 5.18
C ILE A 150 -10.99 0.79 4.53
N GLY A 151 -12.28 0.78 4.88
CA GLY A 151 -13.27 -0.16 4.36
C GLY A 151 -13.10 -1.59 4.87
N VAL A 152 -12.27 -1.81 5.90
CA VAL A 152 -12.10 -3.12 6.54
C VAL A 152 -13.18 -3.32 7.60
N VAL A 153 -13.93 -4.42 7.51
CA VAL A 153 -15.00 -4.75 8.45
C VAL A 153 -14.80 -6.15 9.01
N LYS A 154 -14.84 -6.32 10.33
CA LYS A 154 -14.93 -7.62 10.99
C LYS A 154 -16.40 -8.01 11.11
N VAL A 155 -16.74 -9.19 10.61
CA VAL A 155 -18.10 -9.73 10.54
C VAL A 155 -18.18 -10.91 11.52
N GLU A 156 -18.92 -10.74 12.61
CA GLU A 156 -19.07 -11.76 13.66
C GLU A 156 -20.18 -12.77 13.36
N LYS A 157 -21.21 -12.36 12.60
CA LYS A 157 -22.36 -13.19 12.22
C LYS A 157 -22.67 -13.07 10.73
N LYS A 158 -23.15 -14.16 10.13
CA LYS A 158 -23.44 -14.24 8.68
C LYS A 158 -24.40 -13.16 8.17
N GLY A 159 -25.31 -12.69 9.02
CA GLY A 159 -26.30 -11.66 8.67
C GLY A 159 -25.70 -10.31 8.27
N ASP A 160 -24.49 -9.99 8.76
CA ASP A 160 -23.85 -8.69 8.52
C ASP A 160 -22.87 -8.73 7.32
N LEU A 161 -22.72 -9.89 6.68
CA LEU A 161 -21.74 -10.09 5.61
C LEU A 161 -22.05 -9.26 4.36
N GLU A 162 -23.33 -9.15 4.01
CA GLU A 162 -23.77 -8.41 2.83
C GLU A 162 -23.51 -6.91 2.97
N ASP A 163 -23.84 -6.34 4.13
CA ASP A 163 -23.58 -4.94 4.45
C ASP A 163 -22.08 -4.63 4.44
N ALA A 164 -21.27 -5.54 5.02
CA ALA A 164 -19.81 -5.42 4.98
C ALA A 164 -19.25 -5.44 3.56
N LEU A 165 -19.79 -6.30 2.68
CA LEU A 165 -19.44 -6.33 1.26
C LEU A 165 -19.82 -5.04 0.55
N ASP A 166 -21.02 -4.49 0.81
CA ASP A 166 -21.47 -3.24 0.21
C ASP A 166 -20.60 -2.06 0.62
N VAL A 167 -20.17 -1.99 1.89
CA VAL A 167 -19.19 -1.01 2.37
C VAL A 167 -17.86 -1.18 1.63
N ALA A 168 -17.30 -2.38 1.56
CA ALA A 168 -16.03 -2.61 0.88
C ALA A 168 -16.11 -2.31 -0.63
N PHE A 169 -17.26 -2.58 -1.26
CA PHE A 169 -17.52 -2.28 -2.66
C PHE A 169 -17.67 -0.79 -2.98
N SER A 170 -17.83 0.07 -1.97
CA SER A 170 -17.76 1.53 -2.17
C SER A 170 -16.32 1.98 -2.47
N TYR A 171 -15.33 1.15 -2.12
CA TYR A 171 -13.92 1.48 -2.22
C TYR A 171 -13.15 0.73 -3.32
N ASP A 172 -13.53 -0.52 -3.62
CA ASP A 172 -12.91 -1.33 -4.66
C ASP A 172 -13.93 -2.21 -5.39
N LEU A 173 -13.65 -2.62 -6.62
CA LEU A 173 -14.45 -3.58 -7.38
C LEU A 173 -14.15 -5.03 -6.97
N ARG A 174 -13.03 -5.25 -6.26
CA ARG A 174 -12.57 -6.53 -5.76
C ARG A 174 -12.48 -6.46 -4.24
N VAL A 175 -13.11 -7.43 -3.58
CA VAL A 175 -13.14 -7.53 -2.11
C VAL A 175 -12.63 -8.90 -1.71
N VAL A 176 -11.74 -8.92 -0.72
CA VAL A 176 -11.22 -10.14 -0.09
C VAL A 176 -12.03 -10.39 1.17
N VAL A 177 -12.57 -11.60 1.29
CA VAL A 177 -13.21 -12.10 2.51
C VAL A 177 -12.31 -13.20 3.06
N GLU A 178 -11.83 -13.06 4.30
CA GLU A 178 -10.92 -14.01 4.92
C GLU A 178 -11.34 -14.40 6.33
N GLU A 179 -10.95 -15.58 6.77
CA GLU A 179 -11.19 -16.04 8.15
C GLU A 179 -10.48 -15.12 9.15
N ALA A 180 -11.12 -14.82 10.28
CA ALA A 180 -10.43 -14.16 11.38
C ALA A 180 -9.56 -15.17 12.12
N VAL A 181 -8.33 -14.75 12.46
CA VAL A 181 -7.42 -15.54 13.29
C VAL A 181 -7.27 -14.83 14.63
N GLU A 182 -7.61 -15.52 15.71
CA GLU A 182 -7.54 -14.99 17.07
C GLU A 182 -6.19 -15.28 17.73
N GLY A 183 -5.82 -14.47 18.72
CA GLY A 183 -4.59 -14.67 19.50
C GLY A 183 -3.30 -14.48 18.70
N VAL A 184 -3.35 -13.78 17.56
CA VAL A 184 -2.18 -13.57 16.70
C VAL A 184 -1.20 -12.57 17.29
N VAL A 185 0.08 -12.77 16.98
CA VAL A 185 1.13 -11.78 17.19
C VAL A 185 1.49 -11.19 15.83
N GLU A 186 1.16 -9.92 15.62
CA GLU A 186 1.61 -9.20 14.43
C GLU A 186 3.11 -8.90 14.55
N VAL A 187 3.86 -9.28 13.52
CA VAL A 187 5.30 -9.04 13.42
C VAL A 187 5.60 -8.44 12.05
N ASN A 188 6.27 -7.29 12.04
CA ASN A 188 6.75 -6.67 10.81
C ASN A 188 8.27 -6.82 10.70
N ILE A 189 8.77 -6.91 9.48
CA ILE A 189 10.17 -6.85 9.13
C ILE A 189 10.30 -6.02 7.85
N SER A 190 11.33 -5.18 7.78
CA SER A 190 11.62 -4.37 6.60
C SER A 190 12.82 -4.95 5.86
N ILE A 191 12.79 -4.86 4.53
CA ILE A 191 13.87 -5.28 3.63
C ILE A 191 14.33 -4.09 2.79
N LEU A 192 15.64 -3.98 2.58
CA LEU A 192 16.26 -2.95 1.74
C LEU A 192 17.30 -3.55 0.80
N GLY A 193 17.31 -3.06 -0.44
CA GLY A 193 18.32 -3.36 -1.46
C GLY A 193 17.73 -4.06 -2.67
N ASN A 194 18.54 -4.17 -3.72
CA ASN A 194 18.25 -4.96 -4.93
C ASN A 194 19.16 -6.20 -4.98
N GLY A 195 19.53 -6.70 -3.79
CA GLY A 195 20.67 -7.59 -3.56
C GLY A 195 21.98 -6.83 -3.26
N PRO A 196 22.89 -7.37 -2.42
CA PRO A 196 22.57 -8.18 -1.25
C PRO A 196 21.55 -7.45 -0.35
N TYR A 197 20.55 -8.18 0.15
CA TYR A 197 19.48 -7.57 0.95
C TYR A 197 19.90 -7.33 2.39
N LYS A 198 19.37 -6.26 2.98
CA LYS A 198 19.49 -5.94 4.41
C LYS A 198 18.11 -6.02 5.05
N LEU A 199 18.00 -6.82 6.11
CA LEU A 199 16.78 -6.93 6.91
C LEU A 199 16.88 -6.01 8.14
N SER A 200 15.75 -5.44 8.55
CA SER A 200 15.64 -4.77 9.84
C SER A 200 15.52 -5.79 10.98
N VAL A 201 15.62 -5.31 12.22
CA VAL A 201 15.07 -6.06 13.36
C VAL A 201 13.56 -6.23 13.18
N THR A 202 13.01 -7.32 13.73
CA THR A 202 11.56 -7.52 13.75
C THR A 202 10.91 -6.55 14.72
N GLU A 203 9.70 -6.09 14.40
CA GLU A 203 8.90 -5.24 15.29
C GLU A 203 7.53 -5.84 15.53
N LYS A 204 7.03 -5.73 16.77
CA LYS A 204 5.63 -5.97 17.10
C LYS A 204 4.96 -4.61 17.34
N PRO A 205 4.01 -4.18 16.50
CA PRO A 205 3.21 -3.00 16.80
C PRO A 205 2.33 -3.27 18.04
N LEU A 206 2.18 -2.25 18.90
CA LEU A 206 1.27 -2.30 20.05
C LEU A 206 0.02 -1.48 19.72
N GLY A 207 -1.11 -2.16 19.49
CA GLY A 207 -2.44 -1.54 19.37
C GLY A 207 -3.13 -1.39 20.74
N GLU A 208 -4.07 -0.45 20.85
CA GLU A 208 -4.96 -0.33 22.01
C GLU A 208 -6.25 -1.19 21.85
N GLY A 209 -6.44 -1.91 20.73
CA GLY A 209 -7.60 -2.79 20.43
C GLY A 209 -7.26 -4.10 19.68
N GLU A 210 -8.28 -4.91 19.35
CA GLU A 210 -8.12 -6.23 18.68
C GLU A 210 -7.53 -6.14 17.26
N THR A 211 -7.62 -4.99 16.60
CA THR A 211 -7.04 -4.73 15.27
C THR A 211 -6.54 -3.29 15.21
N LEU A 212 -5.43 -3.03 14.51
CA LEU A 212 -4.94 -1.67 14.30
C LEU A 212 -5.82 -0.92 13.28
N SER A 213 -6.69 -0.04 13.78
CA SER A 213 -7.61 0.74 12.94
C SER A 213 -6.90 1.93 12.26
N PHE A 214 -7.61 2.64 11.38
CA PHE A 214 -7.11 3.89 10.81
C PHE A 214 -6.87 4.95 11.90
N GLU A 215 -7.80 5.03 12.87
CA GLU A 215 -7.73 5.95 13.99
C GLU A 215 -6.46 5.74 14.82
N ASP A 216 -6.12 4.47 15.10
CA ASP A 216 -4.93 4.10 15.87
C ASP A 216 -3.62 4.52 15.18
N LYS A 217 -3.60 4.50 13.84
CA LYS A 217 -2.39 4.75 13.03
C LYS A 217 -2.14 6.23 12.73
N TYR A 218 -3.20 7.02 12.55
CA TYR A 218 -3.08 8.35 11.95
C TYR A 218 -3.70 9.49 12.75
N ILE A 219 -4.73 9.22 13.56
CA ILE A 219 -5.46 10.30 14.21
C ILE A 219 -4.78 10.69 15.52
N GLY A 220 -4.24 9.73 16.29
CA GLY A 220 -3.60 10.00 17.57
C GLY A 220 -4.59 10.62 18.58
N LYS A 221 -4.65 10.09 19.81
CA LYS A 221 -5.40 10.79 20.87
C LYS A 221 -4.68 12.08 21.25
N GLU A 222 -5.45 13.10 21.64
CA GLU A 222 -4.96 14.43 22.03
C GLU A 222 -3.67 14.35 22.86
N GLY A 223 -2.63 15.08 22.40
CA GLY A 223 -1.32 15.14 23.06
C GLY A 223 -0.24 14.20 22.51
N ARG A 224 -0.53 13.32 21.54
CA ARG A 224 0.50 12.52 20.83
C ARG A 224 0.86 13.14 19.47
N SER A 225 2.12 12.97 19.05
CA SER A 225 2.58 13.37 17.71
C SER A 225 1.72 12.74 16.62
N LYS A 226 1.22 13.55 15.69
CA LYS A 226 0.38 13.08 14.56
C LYS A 226 1.16 12.07 13.70
N GLY A 227 0.54 10.93 13.39
CA GLY A 227 1.07 9.89 12.48
C GLY A 227 1.77 8.69 13.13
N MET A 228 2.20 7.74 12.30
CA MET A 228 2.80 6.44 12.67
C MET A 228 4.07 6.52 13.55
N ALA A 229 4.67 7.70 13.68
CA ALA A 229 5.83 7.96 14.54
C ALA A 229 5.50 7.86 16.04
N GLY A 230 4.22 8.05 16.42
CA GLY A 230 3.76 7.93 17.81
C GLY A 230 3.32 6.53 18.24
N ALA A 231 3.33 5.55 17.34
CA ALA A 231 2.87 4.19 17.63
C ALA A 231 3.88 3.45 18.52
N LYS A 232 3.41 2.90 19.65
CA LYS A 232 4.25 2.07 20.53
C LYS A 232 4.60 0.75 19.82
N ARG A 233 5.84 0.30 19.96
CA ARG A 233 6.34 -0.94 19.33
C ARG A 233 7.29 -1.67 20.27
N VAL A 234 7.39 -2.98 20.11
CA VAL A 234 8.41 -3.82 20.76
C VAL A 234 9.40 -4.30 19.70
N MET A 235 10.69 -4.04 19.91
CA MET A 235 11.78 -4.39 19.00
C MET A 235 12.95 -5.00 19.81
N PRO A 236 13.42 -6.21 19.50
CA PRO A 236 12.84 -7.15 18.53
C PRO A 236 11.44 -7.61 18.96
N ALA A 237 10.64 -8.13 18.01
CA ALA A 237 9.33 -8.69 18.34
C ALA A 237 9.47 -9.83 19.38
N PRO A 238 8.58 -9.93 20.39
CA PRO A 238 8.71 -10.89 21.49
C PRO A 238 8.25 -12.31 21.06
N VAL A 239 8.96 -12.88 20.10
CA VAL A 239 8.77 -14.24 19.55
C VAL A 239 10.07 -15.02 19.63
N SER A 240 10.00 -16.36 19.49
CA SER A 240 11.20 -17.19 19.57
C SER A 240 12.20 -16.89 18.44
N TYR A 241 13.48 -17.13 18.68
CA TYR A 241 14.52 -17.00 17.65
C TYR A 241 14.22 -17.83 16.39
N LYS A 242 13.64 -19.03 16.57
CA LYS A 242 13.22 -19.87 15.46
C LYS A 242 12.19 -19.17 14.56
N ILE A 243 11.18 -18.52 15.15
CA ILE A 243 10.16 -17.77 14.42
C ILE A 243 10.79 -16.56 13.71
N ILE A 244 11.70 -15.83 14.37
CA ILE A 244 12.42 -14.72 13.73
C ILE A 244 13.15 -15.23 12.48
N LYS A 245 13.84 -16.37 12.58
CA LYS A 245 14.57 -16.94 11.46
C LYS A 245 13.65 -17.36 10.31
N GLU A 246 12.51 -17.97 10.62
CA GLU A 246 11.48 -18.31 9.63
C GLU A 246 10.94 -17.06 8.92
N ILE A 247 10.71 -15.97 9.66
CA ILE A 247 10.28 -14.68 9.08
C ILE A 247 11.36 -14.09 8.17
N GLU A 248 12.62 -14.09 8.59
CA GLU A 248 13.74 -13.60 7.77
C GLU A 248 13.89 -14.40 6.48
N ASP A 249 13.88 -15.73 6.57
CA ASP A 249 14.06 -16.62 5.42
C ASP A 249 12.88 -16.49 4.43
N LEU A 250 11.65 -16.36 4.94
CA LEU A 250 10.48 -16.12 4.11
C LEU A 250 10.52 -14.73 3.44
N THR A 251 10.97 -13.70 4.17
CA THR A 251 11.10 -12.33 3.65
C THR A 251 12.12 -12.23 2.52
N LEU A 252 13.21 -13.00 2.58
CA LEU A 252 14.21 -13.05 1.50
C LEU A 252 13.74 -13.85 0.28
N LYS A 253 12.73 -14.70 0.46
CA LYS A 253 12.19 -15.56 -0.60
C LYS A 253 11.05 -14.90 -1.38
N ILE A 254 10.21 -14.10 -0.70
CA ILE A 254 9.12 -13.31 -1.29
C ILE A 254 9.71 -12.12 -2.03
#